data_AF-A0A3B3B5G1-F1
#
_entry.id   AF-A0A3B3B5G1-F1
#
_cell.length_a   1.000
_cell.length_b   1.000
_cell.length_c   1.000
_cell.angle_alpha   90.00
_cell.angle_beta   90.00
_cell.angle_gamma   90.00
#
_symmetry.space_group_name_H-M   'P 1'
#
loop_
_entity.id
_entity.type
_entity.pdbx_description
1 polymer ?
#
loop_
_entity_poly.entity_id
_entity_poly.type
_entity_poly.pdbx_seq_one_letter_code
_entity_poly.pdbx_strand_id
1 'polypeptide(L)'
;MGASYGKKKSYSIDHEPPPKQQCVKNGKHAKGRASAHAELQQHRSESLQRRGAPLSGGIPPPDYLDRDEDGELIKPRKLVNPVKSSRSHQELHRELLSSCKRSGASVETKPELQRVLESRKREQLIRQRKQEDEARRKVSPLEAELQKRHKKLEELERQQEQQQQENLKAPEFVKVRENLRRTSCHGKEEKEV
;
A
#
# COMPACT_ATOMS: atom_id res chain seq x y z
N MET A 1 43.65 -10.50 -39.02
CA MET A 1 43.33 -11.94 -39.14
C MET A 1 43.40 -12.55 -37.75
N GLY A 2 42.26 -12.97 -37.18
CA GLY A 2 42.24 -13.62 -35.87
C GLY A 2 40.81 -13.74 -35.34
N ALA A 3 40.09 -14.79 -35.75
CA ALA A 3 38.80 -15.15 -35.18
C ALA A 3 38.99 -16.26 -34.15
N SER A 4 38.62 -16.02 -32.89
CA SER A 4 38.61 -17.04 -31.84
C SER A 4 37.21 -17.64 -31.70
N TYR A 5 37.09 -18.93 -32.01
CA TYR A 5 35.86 -19.72 -31.95
C TYR A 5 35.59 -20.19 -30.51
N GLY A 6 34.51 -19.69 -29.91
CA GLY A 6 34.02 -20.16 -28.60
C GLY A 6 33.17 -21.42 -28.75
N LYS A 7 33.60 -22.53 -28.13
CA LYS A 7 32.84 -23.79 -28.04
C LYS A 7 31.58 -23.57 -27.18
N LYS A 8 30.40 -23.77 -27.76
CA LYS A 8 29.12 -23.79 -27.01
C LYS A 8 28.96 -25.14 -26.32
N LYS A 9 28.86 -25.17 -24.99
CA LYS A 9 28.37 -26.32 -24.22
C LYS A 9 26.84 -26.24 -24.16
N SER A 10 26.14 -27.16 -24.80
CA SER A 10 24.70 -27.36 -24.62
C SER A 10 24.47 -28.23 -23.39
N TYR A 11 23.92 -27.65 -22.33
CA TYR A 11 23.38 -28.43 -21.23
C TYR A 11 21.89 -28.71 -21.52
N SER A 12 21.57 -29.96 -21.80
CA SER A 12 20.19 -30.48 -21.71
C SER A 12 19.84 -30.56 -20.22
N ILE A 13 18.78 -29.86 -19.82
CA ILE A 13 18.21 -29.85 -18.46
C ILE A 13 16.84 -30.52 -18.54
N ASP A 14 16.84 -31.79 -18.94
CA ASP A 14 15.75 -32.71 -18.59
C ASP A 14 16.23 -33.47 -17.36
N HIS A 15 16.22 -32.79 -16.21
CA HIS A 15 16.45 -33.44 -14.92
C HIS A 15 15.17 -33.34 -14.09
N GLU A 16 14.41 -34.43 -14.14
CA GLU A 16 13.24 -34.69 -13.29
C GLU A 16 13.73 -34.82 -11.83
N PRO A 17 13.16 -34.07 -10.87
CA PRO A 17 13.54 -34.19 -9.47
C PRO A 17 12.74 -35.32 -8.78
N PRO A 18 13.37 -36.17 -7.95
CA PRO A 18 12.71 -37.32 -7.34
C PRO A 18 11.60 -36.89 -6.36
N PRO A 19 10.59 -37.76 -6.11
CA PRO A 19 9.45 -37.43 -5.28
C PRO A 19 9.84 -37.21 -3.82
N LYS A 20 9.25 -36.17 -3.22
CA LYS A 20 9.50 -35.75 -1.84
C LYS A 20 9.01 -36.80 -0.85
N GLN A 21 9.92 -37.26 0.00
CA GLN A 21 9.62 -38.11 1.16
C GLN A 21 8.73 -37.34 2.15
N GLN A 22 7.56 -37.90 2.45
CA GLN A 22 6.58 -37.33 3.37
C GLN A 22 7.00 -37.60 4.82
N CYS A 23 7.61 -36.61 5.46
CA CYS A 23 7.91 -36.66 6.89
C CYS A 23 6.64 -36.38 7.69
N VAL A 24 6.02 -37.43 8.25
CA VAL A 24 5.00 -37.29 9.29
C VAL A 24 5.64 -36.76 10.57
N LYS A 25 5.26 -35.54 11.00
CA LYS A 25 5.55 -35.03 12.33
C LYS A 25 4.23 -34.68 13.01
N ASN A 26 3.70 -35.65 13.75
CA ASN A 26 2.71 -35.40 14.79
C ASN A 26 3.42 -34.76 15.98
N GLY A 27 2.96 -33.61 16.44
CA GLY A 27 3.59 -32.94 17.58
C GLY A 27 3.00 -31.56 17.89
N LYS A 28 1.88 -31.57 18.61
CA LYS A 28 1.43 -30.61 19.63
C LYS A 28 1.75 -29.12 19.40
N HIS A 29 0.69 -28.33 19.30
CA HIS A 29 0.71 -26.88 19.43
C HIS A 29 1.45 -26.43 20.69
N ALA A 30 2.54 -25.70 20.51
CA ALA A 30 3.04 -24.75 21.50
C ALA A 30 3.03 -23.37 20.85
N LYS A 31 2.16 -22.48 21.34
CA LYS A 31 2.19 -21.05 21.05
C LYS A 31 3.46 -20.47 21.69
N GLY A 32 4.61 -20.64 21.04
CA GLY A 32 5.89 -20.08 21.46
C GLY A 32 6.28 -18.93 20.55
N ARG A 33 5.93 -17.69 20.94
CA ARG A 33 6.42 -16.48 20.29
C ARG A 33 7.85 -16.23 20.76
N ALA A 34 8.82 -16.95 20.19
CA ALA A 34 10.24 -16.78 20.49
C ALA A 34 10.82 -15.64 19.63
N SER A 35 10.75 -14.41 20.14
CA SER A 35 11.47 -13.25 19.60
C SER A 35 12.68 -12.97 20.51
N ALA A 36 13.78 -13.69 20.27
CA ALA A 36 15.01 -13.61 21.07
C ALA A 36 15.85 -12.33 20.85
N HIS A 37 15.26 -11.26 20.31
CA HIS A 37 16.01 -10.07 19.90
C HIS A 37 15.45 -8.74 20.40
N ALA A 38 14.46 -8.77 21.31
CA ALA A 38 13.84 -7.55 21.84
C ALA A 38 14.47 -7.02 23.15
N GLU A 39 15.36 -7.77 23.79
CA GLU A 39 15.75 -7.54 25.20
C GLU A 39 17.20 -7.04 25.38
N LEU A 40 17.72 -6.25 24.44
CA LEU A 40 19.00 -5.54 24.63
C LEU A 40 18.89 -4.01 24.57
N GLN A 41 17.68 -3.45 24.51
CA GLN A 41 17.50 -1.99 24.48
C GLN A 41 16.88 -1.39 25.75
N GLN A 42 16.44 -2.19 26.72
CA GLN A 42 15.74 -1.66 27.92
C GLN A 42 16.62 -1.42 29.16
N HIS A 43 17.93 -1.73 29.12
CA HIS A 43 18.85 -1.52 30.25
C HIS A 43 19.95 -0.48 29.99
N ARG A 44 19.61 0.72 29.51
CA ARG A 44 20.58 1.84 29.52
C ARG A 44 20.06 3.17 30.03
N SER A 45 18.93 3.18 30.73
CA SER A 45 18.37 4.42 31.26
C SER A 45 17.79 4.25 32.66
N GLU A 46 18.56 3.66 33.58
CA GLU A 46 18.38 3.91 35.01
C GLU A 46 19.74 4.01 35.70
N SER A 47 20.34 5.19 35.62
CA SER A 47 21.02 5.77 36.77
C SER A 47 20.21 6.99 37.19
N LEU A 48 19.15 6.73 37.95
CA LEU A 48 18.43 7.73 38.73
C LEU A 48 19.41 8.41 39.69
N GLN A 49 19.96 9.55 39.29
CA GLN A 49 20.28 10.60 40.27
C GLN A 49 18.97 11.31 40.60
N ARG A 50 18.31 10.75 41.62
CA ARG A 50 17.33 11.34 42.53
C ARG A 50 16.19 12.17 41.92
N ARG A 51 15.02 11.52 41.93
CA ARG A 51 13.68 12.09 42.15
C ARG A 51 13.70 13.34 43.04
N GLY A 52 13.02 14.40 42.58
CA GLY A 52 12.64 15.54 43.41
C GLY A 52 11.76 16.54 42.66
N ALA A 53 10.45 16.32 42.65
CA ALA A 53 9.46 17.40 42.57
C ALA A 53 8.32 17.03 43.54
N PRO A 54 7.55 17.97 44.13
CA PRO A 54 7.65 19.43 44.10
C PRO A 54 7.65 20.05 45.52
N LEU A 55 8.51 21.03 45.78
CA LEU A 55 8.33 21.98 46.89
C LEU A 55 8.58 23.37 46.28
N SER A 56 7.51 24.12 46.05
CA SER A 56 7.07 25.18 46.96
C SER A 56 8.13 26.27 47.12
N GLY A 57 7.86 27.41 46.49
CA GLY A 57 8.34 28.73 46.91
C GLY A 57 9.84 28.91 47.13
N GLY A 58 10.62 28.95 46.05
CA GLY A 58 11.98 29.48 46.09
C GLY A 58 12.10 30.64 45.12
N ILE A 59 12.04 31.86 45.65
CA ILE A 59 12.37 33.09 44.93
C ILE A 59 13.73 32.88 44.24
N PRO A 60 13.89 33.16 42.93
CA PRO A 60 15.21 33.12 42.31
C PRO A 60 16.10 34.10 43.08
N PRO A 61 17.33 33.71 43.45
CA PRO A 61 18.18 34.53 44.31
C PRO A 61 18.25 35.95 43.75
N PRO A 62 18.00 36.98 44.58
CA PRO A 62 18.00 38.35 44.09
C PRO A 62 19.35 38.64 43.45
N ASP A 63 19.34 39.24 42.25
CA ASP A 63 20.52 39.78 41.53
C ASP A 63 21.17 40.98 42.26
N TYR A 64 21.03 41.05 43.59
CA TYR A 64 21.46 42.16 44.42
C TYR A 64 22.58 41.71 45.36
N LEU A 65 23.74 41.41 44.79
CA LEU A 65 25.03 41.75 45.41
C LEU A 65 25.96 42.32 44.32
N ASP A 66 25.43 43.25 43.53
CA ASP A 66 26.24 44.20 42.77
C ASP A 66 25.89 45.60 43.28
N ARG A 67 26.19 45.84 44.56
CA ARG A 67 26.20 47.17 45.15
C ARG A 67 27.57 47.39 45.77
N ASP A 68 28.43 47.98 44.94
CA ASP A 68 29.36 49.04 45.30
C ASP A 68 30.28 48.80 46.51
N GLU A 69 31.30 47.95 46.34
CA GLU A 69 32.54 48.06 47.14
C GLU A 69 33.84 47.81 46.32
N ASP A 70 33.82 48.08 45.00
CA ASP A 70 35.02 48.05 44.16
C ASP A 70 35.01 49.23 43.17
N GLY A 71 35.18 50.46 43.68
CA GLY A 71 35.11 51.69 42.88
C GLY A 71 36.19 51.88 41.80
N GLU A 72 37.16 50.96 41.62
CA GLU A 72 38.29 51.15 40.69
C GLU A 72 38.70 49.90 39.86
N LEU A 73 38.02 48.76 39.96
CA LEU A 73 38.39 47.57 39.18
C LEU A 73 37.47 47.37 37.95
N ILE A 74 38.02 47.56 36.76
CA ILE A 74 37.36 47.19 35.48
C ILE A 74 37.22 45.66 35.43
N LYS A 75 36.05 45.14 35.81
CA LYS A 75 35.72 43.72 35.66
C LYS A 75 35.53 43.41 34.16
N PRO A 76 36.21 42.40 33.60
CA PRO A 76 36.03 42.05 32.20
C PRO A 76 34.58 41.63 31.94
N ARG A 77 33.92 42.31 30.99
CA ARG A 77 32.54 42.02 30.58
C ARG A 77 32.46 40.61 30.00
N LYS A 78 31.48 39.83 30.46
CA LYS A 78 31.17 38.54 29.83
C LYS A 78 30.69 38.80 28.40
N LEU A 79 31.49 38.37 27.42
CA LEU A 79 31.13 38.47 26.01
C LEU A 79 29.92 37.60 25.75
N VAL A 80 28.87 38.19 25.18
CA VAL A 80 27.66 37.45 24.84
C VAL A 80 27.95 36.63 23.58
N ASN A 81 27.68 35.33 23.65
CA ASN A 81 27.89 34.44 22.52
C ASN A 81 26.96 34.84 21.37
N PRO A 82 27.48 35.22 20.19
CA PRO A 82 26.68 35.70 19.05
C PRO A 82 25.65 34.66 18.55
N VAL A 83 25.94 33.37 18.71
CA VAL A 83 25.04 32.25 18.37
C VAL A 83 23.87 32.16 19.37
N LYS A 84 24.11 32.55 20.62
CA LYS A 84 23.11 32.54 21.70
C LYS A 84 22.41 33.90 21.89
N SER A 85 22.93 34.99 21.33
CA SER A 85 22.19 36.27 21.28
C SER A 85 21.25 36.35 20.09
N SER A 86 21.57 35.69 18.97
CA SER A 86 20.71 35.67 17.79
C SER A 86 19.51 34.72 17.97
N ARG A 87 18.33 35.30 18.19
CA ARG A 87 17.06 34.55 18.27
C ARG A 87 16.76 33.78 16.98
N SER A 88 16.96 34.41 15.82
CA SER A 88 16.74 33.78 14.50
C SER A 88 17.54 32.50 14.34
N HIS A 89 18.82 32.51 14.74
CA HIS A 89 19.67 31.33 14.65
C HIS A 89 19.18 30.18 15.56
N GLN A 90 18.75 30.51 16.78
CA GLN A 90 18.21 29.51 17.71
C GLN A 90 16.89 28.91 17.21
N GLU A 91 16.03 29.74 16.63
CA GLU A 91 14.76 29.31 16.07
C GLU A 91 14.97 28.37 14.89
N LEU A 92 15.92 28.68 14.00
CA LEU A 92 16.34 27.78 12.92
C LEU A 92 16.86 26.45 13.46
N HIS A 93 17.73 26.47 14.47
CA HIS A 93 18.25 25.23 15.08
C HIS A 93 17.11 24.36 15.65
N ARG A 94 16.16 24.99 16.34
CA ARG A 94 14.97 24.30 16.87
C ARG A 94 14.11 23.73 15.74
N GLU A 95 13.92 24.46 14.66
CA GLU A 95 13.14 24.02 13.50
C GLU A 95 13.81 22.84 12.79
N LEU A 96 15.12 22.91 12.53
CA LEU A 96 15.89 21.83 11.92
C LEU A 96 15.85 20.53 12.74
N LEU A 97 15.96 20.63 14.07
CA LEU A 97 15.78 19.47 14.95
C LEU A 97 14.34 18.94 14.91
N SER A 98 13.36 19.83 14.81
CA SER A 98 11.94 19.47 14.76
C SER A 98 11.56 18.85 13.42
N SER A 99 12.14 19.29 12.30
CA SER A 99 11.94 18.71 10.98
C SER A 99 12.62 17.35 10.87
N CYS A 100 13.85 17.19 11.36
CA CYS A 100 14.50 15.87 11.43
C CYS A 100 13.75 14.89 12.34
N LYS A 101 13.15 15.36 13.44
CA LYS A 101 12.36 14.51 14.35
C LYS A 101 10.97 14.16 13.81
N ARG A 102 10.26 15.13 13.23
CA ARG A 102 8.89 14.93 12.70
C ARG A 102 8.87 14.26 11.33
N SER A 103 9.78 14.63 10.44
CA SER A 103 9.91 13.99 9.13
C SER A 103 10.75 12.70 9.19
N GLY A 104 11.36 12.41 10.34
CA GLY A 104 12.41 11.41 10.46
C GLY A 104 13.57 11.72 9.51
N ALA A 105 14.69 11.04 9.66
CA ALA A 105 15.63 10.87 8.55
C ALA A 105 15.00 9.96 7.46
N SER A 106 13.78 10.26 7.00
CA SER A 106 12.92 9.27 6.31
C SER A 106 12.28 9.77 5.02
N VAL A 107 12.40 11.05 4.65
CA VAL A 107 11.84 11.48 3.36
C VAL A 107 12.85 11.30 2.22
N GLU A 108 14.17 11.41 2.45
CA GLU A 108 15.19 11.23 1.39
C GLU A 108 16.46 10.44 1.83
N THR A 109 16.49 9.84 3.03
CA THR A 109 17.70 9.19 3.59
C THR A 109 17.51 7.75 4.01
N LYS A 110 16.53 7.02 3.43
CA LYS A 110 16.57 5.56 3.54
C LYS A 110 17.83 5.05 2.84
N PRO A 111 18.71 4.30 3.52
CA PRO A 111 19.91 3.76 2.88
C PRO A 111 19.50 2.93 1.67
N GLU A 112 20.31 2.96 0.61
CA GLU A 112 20.01 2.33 -0.67
C GLU A 112 19.53 0.87 -0.51
N LEU A 113 20.18 0.11 0.38
CA LEU A 113 19.79 -1.26 0.71
C LEU A 113 18.34 -1.38 1.21
N GLN A 114 17.90 -0.48 2.09
CA GLN A 114 16.53 -0.51 2.60
C GLN A 114 15.53 -0.20 1.49
N ARG A 115 15.83 0.78 0.63
CA ARG A 115 15.01 1.07 -0.56
C ARG A 115 14.92 -0.13 -1.48
N VAL A 116 16.03 -0.81 -1.75
CA VAL A 116 16.07 -2.01 -2.58
C VAL A 116 15.26 -3.15 -1.97
N LEU A 117 15.37 -3.38 -0.65
CA LEU A 117 14.57 -4.40 0.05
C LEU A 117 13.08 -4.09 0.04
N GLU A 118 12.69 -2.84 0.25
CA GLU A 118 11.29 -2.40 0.17
C GLU A 118 10.74 -2.53 -1.26
N SER A 119 11.50 -2.11 -2.26
CA SER A 119 11.16 -2.28 -3.68
C SER A 119 11.01 -3.75 -4.03
N ARG A 120 11.94 -4.61 -3.63
CA ARG A 120 11.87 -6.06 -3.87
C ARG A 120 10.64 -6.69 -3.24
N LYS A 121 10.30 -6.31 -2.00
CA LYS A 121 9.07 -6.77 -1.32
C LYS A 121 7.83 -6.31 -2.08
N ARG A 122 7.78 -5.03 -2.48
CA ARG A 122 6.67 -4.48 -3.27
C ARG A 122 6.52 -5.20 -4.61
N GLU A 123 7.62 -5.42 -5.33
CA GLU A 123 7.63 -6.14 -6.60
C GLU A 123 7.16 -7.58 -6.44
N GLN A 124 7.55 -8.26 -5.36
CA GLN A 124 7.09 -9.61 -5.08
C GLN A 124 5.57 -9.66 -4.85
N LEU A 125 5.01 -8.72 -4.09
CA LEU A 125 3.57 -8.60 -3.90
C LEU A 125 2.84 -8.30 -5.21
N ILE A 126 3.37 -7.37 -6.01
CA ILE A 126 2.79 -7.03 -7.32
C ILE A 126 2.82 -8.25 -8.24
N ARG A 127 3.92 -9.01 -8.27
CA ARG A 127 4.05 -10.22 -9.09
C ARG A 127 3.07 -11.30 -8.63
N GLN A 128 2.91 -11.51 -7.32
CA GLN A 128 1.96 -12.48 -6.78
C GLN A 128 0.52 -12.08 -7.13
N ARG A 129 0.16 -10.81 -6.92
CA ARG A 129 -1.17 -10.29 -7.28
C ARG A 129 -1.41 -10.40 -8.78
N LYS A 130 -0.42 -10.07 -9.61
CA LYS A 130 -0.51 -10.20 -11.07
C LYS A 130 -0.68 -11.66 -11.49
N GLN A 131 -0.03 -12.62 -10.84
CA GLN A 131 -0.23 -14.05 -11.12
C GLN A 131 -1.62 -14.54 -10.71
N GLU A 132 -2.13 -14.09 -9.56
CA GLU A 132 -3.49 -14.37 -9.13
C GLU A 132 -4.51 -13.74 -10.09
N ASP A 133 -4.33 -12.46 -10.43
CA ASP A 133 -5.15 -11.76 -11.40
C ASP A 133 -5.04 -12.42 -12.77
N GLU A 134 -3.86 -12.87 -13.20
CA GLU A 134 -3.68 -13.59 -14.46
C GLU A 134 -4.33 -14.98 -14.42
N ALA A 135 -4.34 -15.67 -13.28
CA ALA A 135 -5.08 -16.90 -13.08
C ALA A 135 -6.60 -16.67 -13.06
N ARG A 136 -7.06 -15.54 -12.53
CA ARG A 136 -8.47 -15.10 -12.56
C ARG A 136 -8.87 -14.53 -13.92
N ARG A 137 -7.94 -13.90 -14.66
CA ARG A 137 -8.08 -13.30 -15.99
C ARG A 137 -7.92 -14.32 -17.11
N LYS A 138 -7.22 -15.42 -16.87
CA LYS A 138 -7.57 -16.74 -17.38
C LYS A 138 -8.89 -17.17 -16.74
N VAL A 139 -9.88 -16.29 -16.79
CA VAL A 139 -11.26 -16.57 -16.45
C VAL A 139 -11.54 -17.89 -17.13
N SER A 140 -12.08 -18.84 -16.36
CA SER A 140 -12.47 -20.13 -16.89
C SER A 140 -13.12 -19.89 -18.25
N PRO A 141 -12.76 -20.63 -19.33
CA PRO A 141 -13.37 -20.44 -20.64
C PRO A 141 -14.90 -20.28 -20.59
N LEU A 142 -15.53 -20.92 -19.60
CA LEU A 142 -16.93 -20.76 -19.22
C LEU A 142 -17.34 -19.32 -18.83
N GLU A 143 -16.59 -18.61 -18.00
CA GLU A 143 -16.97 -17.27 -17.54
C GLU A 143 -16.85 -16.22 -18.65
N ALA A 144 -15.86 -16.35 -19.54
CA ALA A 144 -15.81 -15.54 -20.74
C ALA A 144 -17.04 -15.77 -21.64
N GLU A 145 -17.49 -17.02 -21.76
CA GLU A 145 -18.69 -17.37 -22.52
C GLU A 145 -19.99 -16.88 -21.84
N LEU A 146 -20.07 -16.95 -20.51
CA LEU A 146 -21.18 -16.39 -19.73
C LEU A 146 -21.29 -14.88 -19.93
N GLN A 147 -20.17 -14.15 -19.90
CA GLN A 147 -20.17 -12.70 -20.17
C GLN A 147 -20.61 -12.39 -21.59
N LYS A 148 -20.19 -13.18 -22.60
CA LYS A 148 -20.67 -13.03 -23.98
C LYS A 148 -22.18 -13.28 -24.08
N ARG A 149 -22.68 -14.35 -23.46
CA ARG A 149 -24.11 -14.64 -23.43
C ARG A 149 -24.90 -13.53 -22.76
N HIS A 150 -24.41 -13.01 -21.63
CA HIS A 150 -25.07 -11.93 -20.91
C HIS A 150 -25.19 -10.68 -21.78
N LYS A 151 -24.09 -10.24 -22.43
CA LYS A 151 -24.11 -9.12 -23.38
C LYS A 151 -25.08 -9.34 -24.54
N LYS A 152 -25.13 -10.57 -25.08
CA LYS A 152 -26.05 -10.90 -26.18
C LYS A 152 -27.52 -10.84 -25.74
N LEU A 153 -27.82 -11.30 -24.52
CA LEU A 153 -29.17 -11.22 -23.96
C LEU A 153 -29.58 -9.76 -23.69
N GLU A 154 -28.69 -8.96 -23.11
CA GLU A 154 -28.90 -7.52 -22.88
C GLU A 154 -29.19 -6.78 -24.19
N GLU A 155 -28.46 -7.10 -25.27
CA GLU A 155 -28.71 -6.50 -26.58
C GLU A 155 -30.08 -6.91 -27.17
N LEU A 156 -30.47 -8.18 -27.02
CA LEU A 156 -31.78 -8.66 -27.46
C LEU A 156 -32.92 -8.04 -26.67
N GLU A 157 -32.77 -7.89 -25.36
CA GLU A 157 -33.74 -7.23 -24.49
C GLU A 157 -33.92 -5.77 -24.92
N ARG A 158 -32.82 -5.05 -25.14
CA ARG A 158 -32.87 -3.67 -25.65
C ARG A 158 -33.55 -3.58 -27.02
N GLN A 159 -33.28 -4.51 -27.94
CA GLN A 159 -33.95 -4.54 -29.24
C GLN A 159 -35.44 -4.85 -29.10
N GLN A 160 -35.82 -5.74 -28.19
CA GLN A 160 -37.21 -6.05 -27.92
C GLN A 160 -37.96 -4.86 -27.32
N GLU A 161 -37.37 -4.16 -26.36
CA GLU A 161 -37.93 -2.92 -25.79
C GLU A 161 -38.11 -1.85 -26.87
N GLN A 162 -37.12 -1.69 -27.76
CA GLN A 162 -37.22 -0.77 -28.89
C GLN A 162 -38.37 -1.15 -29.84
N GLN A 163 -38.48 -2.43 -30.21
CA GLN A 163 -39.58 -2.92 -31.05
C GLN A 163 -40.94 -2.76 -30.37
N GLN A 164 -41.05 -3.02 -29.07
CA GLN A 164 -42.29 -2.79 -28.32
C GLN A 164 -42.64 -1.30 -28.33
N GLN A 165 -41.67 -0.42 -28.10
CA GLN A 165 -41.88 1.02 -28.13
C GLN A 165 -42.30 1.51 -29.54
N GLU A 166 -41.68 0.98 -30.59
CA GLU A 166 -42.08 1.26 -31.98
C GLU A 166 -43.47 0.72 -32.29
N ASN A 167 -43.82 -0.47 -31.79
CA ASN A 167 -45.14 -1.06 -31.96
C ASN A 167 -46.23 -0.24 -31.24
N LEU A 168 -45.95 0.29 -30.05
CA LEU A 168 -46.84 1.23 -29.35
C LEU A 168 -47.01 2.55 -30.12
N LYS A 169 -45.96 3.02 -30.79
CA LYS A 169 -46.00 4.21 -31.66
C LYS A 169 -46.68 3.94 -33.02
N ALA A 170 -46.90 2.68 -33.39
CA ALA A 170 -47.47 2.33 -34.67
C ALA A 170 -48.97 2.68 -34.75
N PRO A 171 -49.47 3.13 -35.91
CA PRO A 171 -50.89 3.41 -36.11
C PRO A 171 -51.80 2.19 -35.86
N GLU A 172 -53.01 2.43 -35.34
CA GLU A 172 -54.01 1.39 -35.01
C GLU A 172 -54.27 0.39 -36.15
N PHE A 173 -54.42 0.87 -37.38
CA PHE A 173 -54.72 -0.01 -38.53
C PHE A 173 -53.58 -1.01 -38.82
N VAL A 174 -52.32 -0.67 -38.50
CA VAL A 174 -51.18 -1.58 -38.65
C VAL A 174 -51.26 -2.70 -37.62
N LYS A 175 -51.61 -2.38 -36.37
CA LYS A 175 -51.80 -3.34 -35.28
C LYS A 175 -52.97 -4.29 -35.55
N VAL A 176 -54.12 -3.75 -35.97
CA VAL A 176 -55.31 -4.54 -36.34
C VAL A 176 -54.99 -5.50 -37.48
N ARG A 177 -54.27 -5.04 -38.52
CA ARG A 177 -53.86 -5.87 -39.65
C ARG A 177 -52.91 -7.00 -39.23
N GLU A 178 -51.95 -6.73 -38.35
CA GLU A 178 -51.03 -7.75 -37.84
C GLU A 178 -51.76 -8.81 -37.02
N ASN A 179 -52.66 -8.40 -36.13
CA ASN A 179 -53.49 -9.30 -35.32
C ASN A 179 -54.34 -10.23 -36.18
N LEU A 180 -54.98 -9.68 -37.23
CA LEU A 180 -55.74 -10.48 -38.20
C LEU A 180 -54.85 -11.45 -38.99
N ARG A 181 -53.61 -11.04 -39.31
CA ARG A 181 -52.62 -11.94 -39.92
C ARG A 181 -52.26 -13.09 -38.98
N ARG A 182 -51.96 -12.80 -37.71
CA ARG A 182 -51.61 -13.82 -36.70
C ARG A 182 -52.74 -14.84 -36.50
N THR A 183 -54.00 -14.41 -36.47
CA THR A 183 -55.15 -15.32 -36.27
C THR A 183 -55.55 -16.09 -37.54
N SER A 184 -55.41 -15.50 -38.73
CA SER A 184 -55.74 -16.18 -40.01
C SER A 184 -54.78 -17.32 -40.39
N CYS A 185 -53.55 -17.32 -39.85
CA CYS A 185 -52.57 -18.39 -40.12
C CYS A 185 -52.82 -19.69 -39.34
N HIS A 186 -53.62 -19.67 -38.27
CA HIS A 186 -53.86 -20.83 -37.41
C HIS A 186 -55.07 -21.70 -37.85
N GLY A 187 -55.76 -21.33 -38.94
CA GLY A 187 -56.99 -22.00 -39.39
C GLY A 187 -56.83 -23.04 -40.51
N LYS A 188 -55.60 -23.45 -40.85
CA LYS A 188 -55.34 -24.32 -42.03
C LYS A 188 -54.95 -25.77 -41.71
N GLU A 189 -54.84 -26.17 -40.44
CA GLU A 189 -54.37 -27.53 -40.07
C GLU A 189 -55.50 -28.51 -39.67
N GLU A 190 -56.77 -28.11 -39.63
CA GLU A 190 -57.87 -28.98 -39.14
C GLU A 190 -58.83 -29.54 -40.22
N LYS A 191 -58.43 -29.61 -41.50
CA LYS A 191 -59.23 -30.30 -42.53
C LYS A 191 -58.40 -31.21 -43.43
N GLU A 192 -58.10 -32.39 -42.93
CA GLU A 192 -57.89 -33.57 -43.77
C GLU A 192 -58.56 -34.77 -43.09
N VAL A 193 -59.61 -35.28 -43.74
CA VAL A 193 -60.36 -36.51 -43.44
C VAL A 193 -60.15 -37.44 -44.61
#